data_AF-A0A5K1FKD4-F1
#
_entry.id   AF-A0A5K1FKD4-F1
#
_cell.length_a   1.000
_cell.length_b   1.000
_cell.length_c   1.000
_cell.angle_alpha   90.00
_cell.angle_beta   90.00
_cell.angle_gamma   90.00
#
_symmetry.space_group_name_H-M   'P 1'
#
loop_
_entity.id
_entity.type
_entity.pdbx_description
1 polymer ?
#
loop_
_entity_poly.entity_id
_entity_poly.type
_entity_poly.pdbx_seq_one_letter_code
_entity_poly.pdbx_strand_id
1 'polypeptide(L)' 'YGEKLVKGSKFPRSYYKCTHPNYQVKKKLERSHNGLVTAMIYEGVHGHPKPQPSHRQSVGASSIAQEGNDKAKVLPALT' A
#
# COMPACT_ATOMS: atom_id res chain seq x y z
N TYR A 1 -9.35 -5.03 -0.58
CA TYR A 1 -10.49 -5.82 -1.06
C TYR A 1 -10.37 -7.29 -0.66
N GLY A 2 -9.21 -7.78 -0.27
CA GLY A 2 -9.08 -9.09 0.36
C GLY A 2 -7.63 -9.43 0.64
N GLU A 3 -7.43 -10.49 1.40
CA GLU A 3 -6.12 -11.10 1.63
C GLU A 3 -6.14 -12.54 1.12
N LYS A 4 -5.02 -12.98 0.54
CA LYS A 4 -4.88 -14.34 0.00
C LYS A 4 -3.45 -14.82 0.10
N LEU A 5 -3.26 -16.08 0.52
CA LEU A 5 -2.00 -16.80 0.33
C LEU A 5 -1.88 -17.21 -1.14
N VAL A 6 -0.84 -16.71 -1.82
CA VAL A 6 -0.61 -16.98 -3.24
C VAL A 6 0.14 -18.30 -3.38
N LYS A 7 -0.28 -19.16 -4.31
CA LYS A 7 0.41 -20.43 -4.62
C LYS A 7 1.89 -20.13 -4.94
N GLY A 8 2.80 -20.73 -4.19
CA GLY A 8 4.25 -20.53 -4.35
C GLY A 8 4.83 -19.33 -3.60
N SER A 9 4.01 -18.45 -3.02
CA SER A 9 4.51 -17.45 -2.05
C SER A 9 4.56 -18.05 -0.65
N LYS A 10 5.60 -17.73 0.10
CA LYS A 10 5.73 -18.08 1.52
C LYS A 10 4.84 -17.22 2.42
N PHE A 11 4.32 -16.11 1.90
CA PHE A 11 3.72 -15.05 2.70
C PHE A 11 2.33 -14.64 2.19
N PRO A 12 1.40 -14.26 3.09
CA PRO A 12 0.09 -13.76 2.70
C PRO A 12 0.22 -12.45 1.94
N ARG A 13 -0.65 -12.27 0.95
CA ARG A 13 -0.72 -11.07 0.12
C ARG A 13 -2.05 -10.34 0.32
N SER A 14 -1.96 -9.11 0.79
CA SER A 14 -3.09 -8.20 0.94
C SER A 14 -3.28 -7.40 -0.34
N TYR A 15 -4.52 -7.30 -0.81
CA TYR A 15 -4.88 -6.60 -2.04
C TYR A 15 -5.76 -5.40 -1.72
N TYR A 16 -5.42 -4.25 -2.31
CA TYR A 16 -6.14 -2.99 -2.14
C TYR A 16 -6.53 -2.43 -3.51
N LYS A 17 -7.66 -1.73 -3.54
CA LYS A 17 -8.12 -0.97 -4.70
C LYS A 17 -8.40 0.45 -4.28
N CYS A 18 -8.13 1.41 -5.16
CA CYS A 18 -8.60 2.77 -4.95
C CYS A 18 -10.12 2.77 -4.87
N THR A 19 -10.66 3.58 -3.96
CA THR A 19 -12.10 3.77 -3.78
C THR A 19 -12.63 4.99 -4.54
N HIS A 20 -11.75 5.80 -5.14
CA HIS A 20 -12.20 6.95 -5.93
C HIS A 20 -12.87 6.48 -7.22
N PRO A 21 -14.02 7.09 -7.59
CA PRO A 21 -14.71 6.77 -8.83
C PRO A 21 -13.78 6.92 -10.03
N ASN A 22 -13.98 6.08 -11.05
CA ASN A 22 -13.27 6.13 -12.34
C ASN A 22 -11.76 5.81 -12.31
N TYR A 23 -11.16 5.50 -11.14
CA TYR A 23 -9.75 5.12 -11.04
C TYR A 23 -9.56 3.63 -10.73
N GLN A 24 -8.87 2.93 -11.63
CA GLN A 24 -8.58 1.49 -11.51
C GLN A 24 -7.24 1.19 -10.85
N VAL A 25 -6.80 2.05 -9.92
CA VAL A 25 -5.51 1.88 -9.23
C VAL A 25 -5.59 0.75 -8.21
N LYS A 26 -4.59 -0.12 -8.20
CA LYS A 26 -4.48 -1.29 -7.32
C LYS A 26 -3.15 -1.27 -6.58
N LYS A 27 -3.15 -1.88 -5.40
CA LYS A 27 -1.95 -2.11 -4.60
C LYS A 27 -1.93 -3.55 -4.10
N LYS A 28 -0.78 -4.21 -4.22
CA LYS A 28 -0.51 -5.53 -3.64
C LYS A 28 0.58 -5.37 -2.58
N LEU A 29 0.36 -5.97 -1.42
CA LEU A 29 1.27 -5.94 -0.30
C LEU A 29 1.53 -7.36 0.16
N GLU A 30 2.80 -7.73 0.30
CA GLU A 30 3.19 -8.99 0.92
C GLU A 30 3.95 -8.69 2.21
N ARG A 31 3.64 -9.43 3.27
CA ARG A 31 4.27 -9.27 4.59
C ARG A 31 4.73 -10.61 5.14
N SER A 32 5.94 -10.64 5.68
CA SER A 32 6.47 -11.80 6.38
C SER A 32 5.75 -12.03 7.71
N HIS A 33 6.02 -13.19 8.33
CA HIS A 33 5.43 -13.56 9.63
C HIS A 33 5.72 -12.57 10.77
N ASN A 34 6.85 -11.85 10.68
CA ASN A 34 7.23 -10.78 11.63
C ASN A 34 6.63 -9.40 11.26
N GLY A 35 5.76 -9.33 10.25
CA GLY A 35 5.06 -8.11 9.84
C GLY A 35 5.85 -7.16 8.93
N LEU A 36 7.11 -7.50 8.60
CA LEU A 36 7.91 -6.72 7.66
C LEU A 36 7.35 -6.80 6.25
N VAL A 37 7.45 -5.71 5.49
CA VAL A 37 6.99 -5.66 4.10
C VAL A 37 8.05 -6.30 3.21
N THR A 38 7.72 -7.42 2.58
CA THR A 38 8.63 -8.15 1.68
C THR A 38 8.46 -7.70 0.23
N ALA A 39 7.26 -7.31 -0.16
CA ALA A 39 6.98 -6.79 -1.48
C ALA A 39 5.82 -5.78 -1.44
N MET A 40 5.93 -4.73 -2.26
CA MET A 40 4.86 -3.77 -2.48
C MET A 40 4.80 -3.42 -3.97
N ILE A 41 3.63 -3.58 -4.59
CA ILE A 41 3.41 -3.35 -6.01
C ILE A 41 2.22 -2.41 -6.16
N TYR A 42 2.41 -1.34 -6.93
CA TYR A 42 1.38 -0.39 -7.32
C TYR A 42 1.10 -0.53 -8.81
N GLU A 43 -0.18 -0.59 -9.18
CA GLU A 43 -0.64 -0.72 -10.57
C GLU A 43 -1.62 0.40 -10.89
N GLY A 44 -1.30 1.21 -11.91
CA GLY A 44 -2.08 2.37 -12.33
C GLY A 44 -1.61 3.69 -11.71
N VAL A 45 -2.24 4.79 -12.12
CA VAL A 45 -1.93 6.15 -11.67
C VAL A 45 -3.18 6.80 -11.10
N HIS A 46 -3.02 7.53 -10.00
CA HIS A 46 -4.09 8.34 -9.42
C HIS A 46 -4.21 9.66 -10.19
N GLY A 47 -5.43 10.02 -10.62
CA GLY A 47 -5.75 11.34 -11.18
C GLY A 47 -6.62 12.18 -10.23
N HIS A 48 -6.60 11.87 -8.95
CA HIS A 48 -7.33 12.59 -7.92
C HIS A 48 -6.38 12.96 -6.77
N PRO A 49 -6.68 14.02 -6.01
CA PRO A 49 -5.89 14.37 -4.83
C PRO A 49 -5.96 13.25 -3.79
N LYS A 50 -4.93 13.18 -2.94
CA LYS A 50 -4.97 12.31 -1.77
C LYS A 50 -6.14 12.72 -0.87
N PRO A 51 -6.98 11.78 -0.39
CA PRO A 51 -8.06 12.12 0.52
C PRO A 51 -7.47 12.79 1.76
N GLN A 52 -8.06 13.91 2.17
CA GLN A 52 -7.68 14.60 3.38
C GLN A 52 -7.87 13.64 4.56
N PRO A 53 -6.88 13.50 5.46
CA PRO A 53 -7.07 12.72 6.67
C PRO A 53 -8.24 13.33 7.42
N SER A 54 -9.29 12.54 7.64
CA SER A 54 -10.41 13.01 8.45
C SER A 54 -9.86 13.28 9.84
N HIS A 55 -9.98 14.52 10.30
CA HIS A 55 -9.64 14.91 11.66
C HIS A 55 -10.69 14.35 12.63
N ARG A 56 -10.88 13.02 12.66
CA ARG A 56 -11.34 12.37 13.88
C ARG A 56 -10.16 12.45 14.83
N GLN A 57 -10.23 13.39 15.76
CA GLN A 57 -9.28 13.55 16.86
C GLN A 57 -8.98 12.18 17.48
N SER A 58 -7.85 11.61 17.12
CA SER A 58 -7.20 10.55 17.87
C SER A 58 -5.87 11.16 18.27
N VAL A 59 -5.79 11.50 19.55
CA VAL A 59 -4.60 12.01 20.21
C VAL A 59 -3.41 11.09 19.93
N GLY A 60 -2.34 11.66 19.37
CA GLY A 60 -1.01 11.04 19.37
C GLY A 60 -0.67 10.15 18.18
N ALA A 61 -0.30 10.77 17.05
CA ALA A 61 0.81 10.30 16.20
C ALA A 61 1.16 11.40 15.18
N SER A 62 2.23 12.14 15.47
CA SER A 62 2.81 13.16 14.61
C SER A 62 3.07 12.58 13.21
N SER A 63 2.41 13.11 12.21
CA SER A 63 2.54 12.67 10.81
C SER A 63 3.82 13.25 10.22
N ILE A 64 4.81 12.40 9.96
CA ILE A 64 5.91 12.74 9.04
C ILE A 64 5.28 12.80 7.64
N ALA A 65 5.24 14.01 7.07
CA ALA A 65 4.88 14.25 5.69
C ALA A 65 5.89 13.56 4.77
N GLN A 66 5.42 12.77 3.80
CA GLN A 66 6.26 12.33 2.69
C GLN A 66 5.55 12.63 1.37
N GLU A 67 6.20 13.55 0.67
CA GLU A 67 5.98 14.10 -0.66
C GLU A 67 6.02 13.01 -1.74
N GLY A 68 5.21 13.20 -2.77
CA GLY A 68 5.03 12.25 -3.86
C GLY A 68 6.23 12.17 -4.80
N ASN A 69 6.63 10.94 -5.11
CA ASN A 69 7.02 10.50 -6.45
C ASN A 69 7.08 8.97 -6.41
N ASP A 70 5.98 8.30 -6.75
CA ASP A 70 5.95 6.84 -6.89
C ASP A 70 6.70 6.41 -8.17
N LYS A 71 7.99 6.76 -8.25
CA LYS A 71 8.95 5.97 -9.02
C LYS A 71 8.88 4.56 -8.47
N ALA A 72 8.66 3.59 -9.34
CA ALA A 72 8.66 2.17 -9.04
C ALA A 72 9.88 1.78 -8.18
N LYS A 73 9.69 1.79 -6.85
CA LYS A 73 10.62 1.20 -5.90
C LYS A 73 10.16 -0.24 -5.72
N VAL A 74 10.62 -1.10 -6.64
CA VAL A 74 10.87 -2.49 -6.24
C VAL A 74 11.97 -2.37 -5.19
N LEU A 75 11.60 -2.32 -3.91
CA LEU A 75 12.59 -2.49 -2.85
C LEU A 75 13.07 -3.94 -2.97
N PRO A 76 14.33 -4.20 -3.32
CA PRO A 76 14.85 -5.55 -3.25
C PRO A 76 14.79 -5.98 -1.78
N ALA A 77 14.38 -7.22 -1.55
CA ALA A 77 14.46 -7.84 -0.23
C ALA A 77 15.89 -7.65 0.30
N LEU A 78 16.04 -7.01 1.46
CA LEU A 78 17.31 -6.98 2.17
C LEU A 78 17.69 -8.44 2.48
N THR A 79 18.84 -8.86 1.95
CA THR A 79 19.46 -10.17 2.23
C THR A 79 20.03 -10.19 3.64
#